data_AF-A0A3D4APZ0-F1
#
_entry.id   AF-A0A3D4APZ0-F1
#
_cell.length_a   1.000
_cell.length_b   1.000
_cell.length_c   1.000
_cell.angle_alpha   90.00
_cell.angle_beta   90.00
_cell.angle_gamma   90.00
#
_symmetry.space_group_name_H-M   'P 1'
#
loop_
_entity.id
_entity.type
_entity.pdbx_description
1 polymer ?
#
loop_
_entity_poly.entity_id
_entity_poly.type
_entity_poly.pdbx_seq_one_letter_code
_entity_poly.pdbx_strand_id
1 'polypeptide(L)'
;MKTATFTEKRKFIVKLGKMLHKYGTPAYRLEAHLMEVATYLGLKSSFVMSPTSVTFVIWTDGHEDEYTHVARVDPGDHDLGSLADTDDLVNKMLNGELTLQEVDQQLDIIFEAPNPYNKIITGIAFATSGGAFAMLMGTSWNDVIWSGLLTFIVYLFVLWSARSKRVAHMLEPLVAIVSAILACAISVHLDAHINIRLIVLSAIIVFIPGLALALGLAELAARHLVSGTARVMDSFMLLFKLYFGAFIGIAIGFALFGQTDFVQPEPLPKWTAWLAIFLLCSSLIVIFRT
;
A
#
# COMPACT_ATOMS: atom_id res chain seq x y z
N MET A 1 28.63 16.16 -16.64
CA MET A 1 27.84 14.92 -16.87
C MET A 1 28.68 13.73 -17.33
N LYS A 2 29.66 13.86 -18.26
CA LYS A 2 30.56 12.75 -18.67
C LYS A 2 31.67 12.35 -17.66
N THR A 3 31.66 12.94 -16.46
CA THR A 3 32.74 12.80 -15.46
C THR A 3 32.50 11.72 -14.41
N ALA A 4 31.29 11.18 -14.30
CA ALA A 4 31.01 10.11 -13.33
C ALA A 4 31.62 8.79 -13.78
N THR A 5 32.32 8.13 -12.87
CA THR A 5 32.92 6.81 -13.04
C THR A 5 31.86 5.74 -13.25
N PHE A 6 32.24 4.60 -13.86
CA PHE A 6 31.37 3.43 -13.97
C PHE A 6 30.80 3.01 -12.61
N THR A 7 31.62 3.05 -11.55
CA THR A 7 31.21 2.69 -10.20
C THR A 7 30.13 3.63 -9.64
N GLU A 8 30.25 4.94 -9.85
CA GLU A 8 29.25 5.92 -9.39
C GLU A 8 27.91 5.71 -10.10
N LYS A 9 27.92 5.61 -11.44
CA LYS A 9 26.70 5.38 -12.24
C LYS A 9 25.99 4.09 -11.83
N ARG A 10 26.75 3.00 -11.64
CA ARG A 10 26.23 1.70 -11.20
C ARG A 10 25.62 1.75 -9.80
N LYS A 11 26.31 2.39 -8.84
CA LYS A 11 25.79 2.55 -7.47
C LYS A 11 24.49 3.33 -7.47
N PHE A 12 24.42 4.40 -8.26
CA PHE A 12 23.22 5.20 -8.45
C PHE A 12 22.05 4.37 -8.99
N ILE A 13 22.25 3.62 -10.09
CA ILE A 13 21.19 2.77 -10.69
C ILE A 13 20.67 1.73 -9.69
N VAL A 14 21.57 1.07 -8.94
CA VAL A 14 21.18 0.09 -7.92
C VAL A 14 20.38 0.74 -6.79
N LYS A 15 20.79 1.93 -6.33
CA LYS A 15 20.07 2.71 -5.30
C LYS A 15 18.68 3.11 -5.80
N LEU A 16 18.60 3.73 -6.98
CA LEU A 16 17.36 4.14 -7.62
C LEU A 16 16.40 2.96 -7.80
N GLY A 17 16.88 1.84 -8.32
CA GLY A 17 16.06 0.65 -8.53
C GLY A 17 15.50 0.07 -7.23
N LYS A 18 16.29 0.06 -6.15
CA LYS A 18 15.82 -0.36 -4.82
C LYS A 18 14.79 0.60 -4.23
N MET A 19 14.98 1.91 -4.42
CA MET A 19 14.03 2.93 -3.96
C MET A 19 12.69 2.82 -4.69
N LEU A 20 12.71 2.82 -6.02
CA LEU A 20 11.49 2.69 -6.84
C LEU A 20 10.76 1.37 -6.58
N HIS A 21 11.49 0.27 -6.39
CA HIS A 21 10.90 -1.00 -5.95
C HIS A 21 10.22 -0.87 -4.58
N LYS A 22 10.92 -0.26 -3.60
CA LYS A 22 10.38 -0.02 -2.25
C LYS A 22 9.12 0.83 -2.27
N TYR A 23 8.98 1.77 -3.19
CA TYR A 23 7.80 2.62 -3.34
C TYR A 23 6.66 1.98 -4.18
N GLY A 24 6.78 0.70 -4.52
CA GLY A 24 5.70 -0.06 -5.14
C GLY A 24 5.63 0.06 -6.67
N THR A 25 6.72 0.46 -7.33
CA THR A 25 6.73 0.54 -8.80
C THR A 25 6.45 -0.83 -9.43
N PRO A 26 5.63 -0.90 -10.48
CA PRO A 26 5.45 -2.13 -11.25
C PRO A 26 6.77 -2.64 -11.85
N ALA A 27 7.01 -3.95 -11.87
CA ALA A 27 8.24 -4.55 -12.36
C ALA A 27 8.57 -4.10 -13.79
N TYR A 28 7.58 -4.11 -14.69
CA TYR A 28 7.76 -3.70 -16.08
C TYR A 28 8.09 -2.21 -16.23
N ARG A 29 7.47 -1.34 -15.43
CA ARG A 29 7.78 0.11 -15.44
C ARG A 29 9.17 0.36 -14.85
N LEU A 30 9.51 -0.35 -13.78
CA LEU A 30 10.81 -0.25 -13.13
C LEU A 30 11.94 -0.68 -14.07
N GLU A 31 11.78 -1.81 -14.77
CA GLU A 31 12.75 -2.29 -15.75
C GLU A 31 12.94 -1.30 -16.90
N ALA A 32 11.84 -0.80 -17.48
CA ALA A 32 11.89 0.17 -18.56
C ALA A 32 12.57 1.48 -18.14
N HIS A 33 12.22 2.00 -16.96
CA HIS A 33 12.76 3.25 -16.44
C HIS A 33 14.26 3.14 -16.10
N LEU A 34 14.69 2.05 -15.46
CA LEU A 34 16.11 1.83 -15.20
C LEU A 34 16.91 1.65 -16.49
N MET A 35 16.32 1.05 -17.53
CA MET A 35 16.95 0.89 -18.84
C MET A 35 17.14 2.24 -19.54
N GLU A 36 16.16 3.16 -19.43
CA GLU A 36 16.28 4.53 -19.92
C GLU A 36 17.40 5.29 -19.20
N VAL A 37 17.43 5.23 -17.87
CA VAL A 37 18.48 5.84 -17.04
C VAL A 37 19.87 5.28 -17.36
N ALA A 38 20.00 3.96 -17.50
CA ALA A 38 21.26 3.33 -17.85
C ALA A 38 21.76 3.77 -19.24
N THR A 39 20.85 3.81 -20.21
CA THR A 39 21.14 4.26 -21.58
C THR A 39 21.59 5.71 -21.59
N TYR A 40 20.90 6.59 -20.86
CA TYR A 40 21.27 8.00 -20.70
C TYR A 40 22.69 8.16 -20.12
N LEU A 41 23.05 7.32 -19.14
CA LEU A 41 24.37 7.30 -18.53
C LEU A 41 25.46 6.62 -19.40
N GLY A 42 25.10 6.16 -20.61
CA GLY A 42 26.01 5.49 -21.55
C GLY A 42 26.42 4.08 -21.10
N LEU A 43 25.53 3.38 -20.40
CA LEU A 43 25.71 2.01 -19.95
C LEU A 43 24.78 1.07 -20.71
N LYS A 44 25.21 -0.17 -20.88
CA LYS A 44 24.31 -1.26 -21.28
C LYS A 44 23.84 -2.00 -20.03
N SER A 45 22.60 -2.46 -20.06
CA SER A 45 22.00 -3.08 -18.87
C SER A 45 20.89 -4.05 -19.21
N SER A 46 20.69 -5.01 -18.31
CA SER A 46 19.54 -5.89 -18.24
C SER A 46 19.06 -5.96 -16.81
N PHE A 47 17.76 -5.82 -16.63
CA PHE A 47 17.11 -5.76 -15.33
C PHE A 47 16.06 -6.85 -15.25
N VAL A 48 16.01 -7.56 -14.13
CA VAL A 48 14.93 -8.51 -13.83
C VAL A 48 14.40 -8.16 -12.46
N MET A 49 13.14 -7.75 -12.43
CA MET A 49 12.48 -7.27 -11.22
C MET A 49 11.39 -8.27 -10.83
N SER A 50 11.42 -8.70 -9.56
CA SER A 50 10.36 -9.49 -8.95
C SER A 50 9.98 -8.87 -7.60
N PRO A 51 8.81 -9.20 -7.03
CA PRO A 51 8.38 -8.64 -5.76
C PRO A 51 9.36 -8.89 -4.60
N THR A 52 10.19 -9.93 -4.69
CA THR A 52 11.11 -10.34 -3.59
C THR A 52 12.59 -10.39 -3.99
N SER A 53 12.90 -10.06 -5.25
CA SER A 53 14.28 -10.01 -5.74
C SER A 53 14.43 -8.98 -6.85
N VAL A 54 15.58 -8.31 -6.84
CA VAL A 54 16.00 -7.40 -7.91
C VAL A 54 17.35 -7.85 -8.43
N THR A 55 17.46 -7.98 -9.75
CA THR A 55 18.69 -8.35 -10.43
C THR A 55 19.08 -7.24 -11.38
N PHE A 56 20.29 -6.73 -11.20
CA PHE A 56 20.91 -5.70 -12.03
C PHE A 56 22.10 -6.31 -12.75
N VAL A 57 22.08 -6.30 -14.08
CA VAL A 57 23.23 -6.65 -14.93
C VAL A 57 23.61 -5.38 -15.68
N ILE A 58 24.82 -4.88 -15.46
CA ILE A 58 25.27 -3.58 -16.02
C ILE A 58 26.69 -3.76 -16.57
N TRP A 59 26.92 -3.28 -17.79
CA TRP A 59 28.20 -3.38 -18.47
C TRP A 59 28.45 -2.18 -19.41
N THR A 60 29.66 -2.10 -19.96
CA THR A 60 30.09 -1.08 -20.93
C THR A 60 30.73 -1.75 -22.13
N ASP A 61 30.64 -1.13 -23.30
CA ASP A 61 31.30 -1.63 -24.51
C ASP A 61 32.82 -1.68 -24.33
N GLY A 62 33.42 -2.85 -24.59
CA GLY A 62 34.86 -3.07 -24.50
C GLY A 62 35.40 -3.49 -23.12
N HIS A 63 34.52 -3.75 -22.15
CA HIS A 63 34.90 -4.40 -20.88
C HIS A 63 34.26 -5.79 -20.79
N GLU A 64 35.08 -6.82 -20.51
CA GLU A 64 34.61 -8.20 -20.30
C GLU A 64 33.94 -8.39 -18.92
N ASP A 65 34.14 -7.45 -17.99
CA ASP A 65 33.59 -7.53 -16.64
C ASP A 65 32.15 -7.02 -16.58
N GLU A 66 31.19 -7.93 -16.77
CA GLU A 66 29.79 -7.70 -16.45
C GLU A 66 29.60 -7.57 -14.93
N TYR A 67 28.99 -6.46 -14.48
CA TYR A 67 28.59 -6.36 -13.09
C TYR A 67 27.19 -6.91 -12.90
N THR A 68 27.10 -8.02 -12.17
CA THR A 68 25.82 -8.58 -11.71
C THR A 68 25.63 -8.33 -10.23
N HIS A 69 24.51 -7.70 -9.87
CA HIS A 69 24.07 -7.53 -8.48
C HIS A 69 22.68 -8.12 -8.30
N VAL A 70 22.58 -9.08 -7.39
CA VAL A 70 21.29 -9.64 -6.96
C VAL A 70 21.07 -9.24 -5.51
N ALA A 71 19.92 -8.67 -5.22
CA ALA A 71 19.50 -8.35 -3.86
C ALA A 71 18.12 -8.95 -3.58
N ARG A 72 17.98 -9.57 -2.42
CA ARG A 72 16.67 -9.86 -1.84
C ARG A 72 16.07 -8.54 -1.39
N VAL A 73 14.81 -8.35 -1.72
CA VAL A 73 13.99 -7.20 -1.31
C VAL A 73 12.70 -7.71 -0.72
N ASP A 74 12.06 -6.89 0.09
CA ASP A 74 10.68 -7.12 0.48
C ASP A 74 9.74 -6.54 -0.60
N PRO A 75 8.49 -7.01 -0.72
CA PRO A 75 7.50 -6.35 -1.55
C PRO A 75 7.39 -4.87 -1.19
N GLY A 76 7.36 -4.01 -2.21
CA GLY A 76 7.29 -2.56 -2.01
C GLY A 76 6.03 -2.12 -1.27
N ASP A 77 6.18 -1.06 -0.47
CA ASP A 77 5.08 -0.32 0.15
C ASP A 77 4.54 0.72 -0.84
N HIS A 78 3.24 1.03 -0.78
CA HIS A 78 2.63 2.05 -1.63
C HIS A 78 2.87 3.47 -1.07
N ASP A 79 4.11 3.97 -1.15
CA ASP A 79 4.47 5.36 -0.83
C ASP A 79 4.51 6.18 -2.12
N LEU A 80 3.33 6.67 -2.52
CA LEU A 80 3.15 7.28 -3.84
C LEU A 80 3.76 8.68 -3.94
N GLY A 81 3.87 9.42 -2.83
CA GLY A 81 4.56 10.70 -2.78
C GLY A 81 6.05 10.53 -3.03
N SER A 82 6.71 9.63 -2.29
CA SER A 82 8.15 9.36 -2.51
C SER A 82 8.44 8.81 -3.91
N LEU A 83 7.50 8.03 -4.47
CA LEU A 83 7.59 7.56 -5.85
C LEU A 83 7.58 8.74 -6.85
N ALA A 84 6.63 9.67 -6.70
CA ALA A 84 6.51 10.83 -7.58
C ALA A 84 7.74 11.75 -7.46
N ASP A 85 8.19 12.05 -6.24
CA ASP A 85 9.37 12.88 -6.00
C ASP A 85 10.63 12.26 -6.62
N THR A 86 10.77 10.95 -6.53
CA THR A 86 11.89 10.21 -7.13
C THR A 86 11.84 10.26 -8.66
N ASP A 87 10.67 10.06 -9.25
CA ASP A 87 10.49 10.09 -10.71
C ASP A 87 10.77 11.49 -11.27
N ASP A 88 10.23 12.54 -10.64
CA ASP A 88 10.47 13.94 -10.99
C ASP A 88 11.96 14.30 -10.92
N LEU A 89 12.66 13.83 -9.90
CA LEU A 89 14.09 14.08 -9.73
C LEU A 89 14.92 13.40 -10.83
N VAL A 90 14.58 12.17 -11.20
CA VAL A 90 15.24 11.46 -12.31
C VAL A 90 14.94 12.14 -13.65
N ASN A 91 13.70 12.59 -13.87
CA ASN A 91 13.33 13.31 -15.09
C ASN A 91 14.15 14.61 -15.25
N LYS A 92 14.37 15.37 -14.17
CA LYS A 92 15.27 16.55 -14.19
C LYS A 92 16.71 16.19 -14.59
N MET A 93 17.20 15.03 -14.15
CA MET A 93 18.51 14.52 -14.58
C MET A 93 18.52 14.20 -16.08
N LEU A 94 17.51 13.48 -16.56
CA LEU A 94 17.40 13.10 -17.97
C LEU A 94 17.32 14.32 -18.89
N ASN A 95 16.68 15.40 -18.43
CA ASN A 95 16.61 16.69 -19.11
C ASN A 95 17.92 17.52 -19.03
N GLY A 96 18.91 17.08 -18.25
CA GLY A 96 20.17 17.79 -18.06
C GLY A 96 20.10 18.98 -17.09
N GLU A 97 19.01 19.11 -16.32
CA GLU A 97 18.82 20.17 -15.33
C GLU A 97 19.64 19.93 -14.05
N LEU A 98 19.84 18.65 -13.70
CA LEU A 98 20.62 18.23 -12.53
C LEU A 98 21.69 17.21 -12.92
N THR A 99 22.81 17.25 -12.21
CA THR A 99 23.89 16.26 -12.32
C THR A 99 23.58 14.99 -11.53
N LEU A 100 24.25 13.88 -11.88
CA LEU A 100 24.13 12.60 -11.17
C LEU A 100 24.38 12.74 -9.67
N GLN A 101 25.35 13.57 -9.27
CA GLN A 101 25.74 13.74 -7.87
C GLN A 101 24.68 14.52 -7.09
N GLU A 102 24.08 15.56 -7.69
CA GLU A 102 22.99 16.33 -7.08
C GLU A 102 21.73 15.47 -6.90
N VAL A 103 21.42 14.63 -7.89
CA VAL A 103 20.30 13.69 -7.85
C VAL A 103 20.55 12.63 -6.78
N ASP A 104 21.74 12.03 -6.74
CA ASP A 104 22.08 11.02 -5.72
C ASP A 104 21.93 11.55 -4.29
N GLN A 105 22.38 12.78 -4.04
CA GLN A 105 22.21 13.45 -2.74
C GLN A 105 20.73 13.73 -2.43
N GLN A 106 19.95 14.21 -3.40
CA GLN A 106 18.52 14.46 -3.18
C GLN A 106 17.72 13.17 -2.98
N LEU A 107 18.13 12.05 -3.58
CA LEU A 107 17.55 10.74 -3.27
C LEU A 107 17.75 10.33 -1.81
N ASP A 108 18.88 10.66 -1.19
CA ASP A 108 19.08 10.38 0.25
C ASP A 108 18.10 11.21 1.11
N ILE A 109 17.84 12.47 0.72
CA ILE A 109 16.86 13.33 1.40
C ILE A 109 15.46 12.72 1.30
N ILE A 110 15.05 12.26 0.13
CA ILE A 110 13.74 11.60 -0.06
C ILE A 110 13.67 10.30 0.75
N PHE A 111 14.75 9.52 0.78
CA PHE A 111 14.78 8.26 1.52
C PHE A 111 14.68 8.44 3.04
N GLU A 112 15.30 9.50 3.57
CA GLU A 112 15.29 9.84 5.01
C GLU A 112 14.09 10.69 5.44
N ALA A 113 13.30 11.18 4.48
CA ALA A 113 12.15 12.03 4.76
C ALA A 113 11.15 11.33 5.71
N PRO A 114 10.74 12.00 6.81
CA PRO A 114 9.69 11.46 7.66
C PRO A 114 8.35 11.45 6.92
N ASN A 115 7.41 10.63 7.39
CA ASN A 115 6.05 10.64 6.87
C ASN A 115 5.49 12.09 6.96
N PRO A 116 4.99 12.67 5.86
CA PRO A 116 4.48 14.05 5.84
C PRO A 116 3.30 14.26 6.80
N TYR A 117 2.57 13.19 7.12
CA TYR A 117 1.40 13.24 8.00
C TYR A 117 1.74 12.71 9.40
N ASN A 118 1.36 13.49 10.42
CA ASN A 118 1.49 13.05 11.80
C ASN A 118 0.51 11.90 12.12
N LYS A 119 0.77 11.16 13.20
CA LYS A 119 -0.03 9.99 13.60
C LYS A 119 -1.51 10.30 13.87
N ILE A 120 -1.82 11.52 14.30
CA ILE A 120 -3.20 11.93 14.60
C ILE A 120 -3.97 12.10 13.29
N ILE A 121 -3.38 12.80 12.31
CA ILE A 121 -3.96 13.01 10.99
C ILE A 121 -4.15 11.66 10.28
N THR A 122 -3.16 10.77 10.35
CA THR A 122 -3.32 9.40 9.81
C THR A 122 -4.46 8.65 10.51
N GLY A 123 -4.59 8.75 11.84
CA GLY A 123 -5.70 8.13 12.57
C GLY A 123 -7.07 8.67 12.14
N ILE A 124 -7.19 9.99 11.95
CA ILE A 124 -8.42 10.62 11.44
C ILE A 124 -8.70 10.16 10.00
N ALA A 125 -7.68 10.03 9.16
CA ALA A 125 -7.84 9.52 7.80
C ALA A 125 -8.32 8.06 7.80
N PHE A 126 -7.77 7.20 8.65
CA PHE A 126 -8.26 5.84 8.84
C PHE A 126 -9.74 5.84 9.26
N ALA A 127 -10.11 6.59 10.30
CA ALA A 127 -11.50 6.69 10.75
C ALA A 127 -12.44 7.19 9.62
N THR A 128 -11.99 8.21 8.90
CA THR A 128 -12.74 8.79 7.78
C THR A 128 -12.91 7.78 6.64
N SER A 129 -11.89 6.98 6.32
CA SER A 129 -11.98 5.97 5.25
C SER A 129 -13.03 4.90 5.54
N GLY A 130 -13.12 4.42 6.78
CA GLY A 130 -14.12 3.42 7.18
C GLY A 130 -15.53 3.98 7.16
N GLY A 131 -15.72 5.15 7.76
CA GLY A 131 -17.01 5.83 7.76
C GLY A 131 -17.47 6.22 6.36
N ALA A 132 -16.57 6.74 5.52
CA ALA A 132 -16.86 7.10 4.15
C ALA A 132 -17.19 5.87 3.30
N PHE A 133 -16.50 4.74 3.48
CA PHE A 133 -16.84 3.51 2.78
C PHE A 133 -18.24 2.98 3.16
N ALA A 134 -18.58 2.99 4.45
CA ALA A 134 -19.94 2.65 4.90
C ALA A 134 -20.98 3.60 4.31
N MET A 135 -20.69 4.90 4.29
CA MET A 135 -21.55 5.93 3.69
C MET A 135 -21.77 5.68 2.20
N LEU A 136 -20.72 5.28 1.47
CA LEU A 136 -20.75 4.97 0.04
C LEU A 136 -21.61 3.74 -0.27
N MET A 137 -21.64 2.76 0.64
CA MET A 137 -22.49 1.57 0.52
C MET A 137 -23.98 1.87 0.73
N GLY A 138 -24.35 3.13 1.05
CA GLY A 138 -25.73 3.57 1.17
C GLY A 138 -26.45 2.99 2.39
N THR A 139 -25.72 2.73 3.48
CA THR A 139 -26.26 2.18 4.72
C THR A 139 -26.86 3.29 5.60
N SER A 140 -26.75 3.21 6.94
CA SER A 140 -27.22 4.24 7.86
C SER A 140 -26.09 5.12 8.42
N TRP A 141 -26.48 6.25 9.03
CA TRP A 141 -25.55 7.07 9.82
C TRP A 141 -24.91 6.30 10.97
N ASN A 142 -25.61 5.33 11.57
CA ASN A 142 -25.08 4.50 12.64
C ASN A 142 -23.92 3.65 12.13
N ASP A 143 -24.10 3.01 10.97
CA ASP A 143 -23.03 2.24 10.32
C ASP A 143 -21.82 3.11 9.99
N VAL A 144 -22.03 4.36 9.55
CA VAL A 144 -20.94 5.31 9.25
C VAL A 144 -20.12 5.62 10.50
N ILE A 145 -20.78 5.97 11.60
CA ILE A 145 -20.11 6.35 12.85
C ILE A 145 -19.34 5.16 13.42
N TRP A 146 -19.99 4.00 13.52
CA TRP A 146 -19.36 2.81 14.08
C TRP A 146 -18.25 2.27 13.19
N SER A 147 -18.40 2.31 11.86
CA SER A 147 -17.33 1.96 10.93
C SER A 147 -16.10 2.84 11.13
N GLY A 148 -16.29 4.17 11.24
CA GLY A 148 -15.17 5.07 11.47
C GLY A 148 -14.47 4.84 12.81
N LEU A 149 -15.22 4.58 13.87
CA LEU A 149 -14.65 4.24 15.19
C LEU A 149 -13.87 2.93 15.15
N LEU A 150 -14.40 1.88 14.51
CA LEU A 150 -13.68 0.61 14.40
C LEU A 150 -12.43 0.74 13.51
N THR A 151 -12.48 1.47 12.40
CA THR A 151 -11.26 1.73 11.61
C THR A 151 -10.22 2.52 12.39
N PHE A 152 -10.63 3.43 13.28
CA PHE A 152 -9.70 4.08 14.20
C PHE A 152 -9.06 3.07 15.16
N ILE A 153 -9.81 2.11 15.69
CA ILE A 153 -9.25 1.03 16.51
C ILE A 153 -8.25 0.20 15.69
N VAL A 154 -8.60 -0.13 14.44
CA VAL A 154 -7.69 -0.82 13.50
C VAL A 154 -6.38 -0.04 13.34
N TYR A 155 -6.43 1.29 13.24
CA TYR A 155 -5.23 2.13 13.20
C TYR A 155 -4.36 2.01 14.47
N LEU A 156 -4.95 1.84 15.66
CA LEU A 156 -4.17 1.58 16.88
C LEU A 156 -3.39 0.26 16.79
N PHE A 157 -3.97 -0.77 16.17
CA PHE A 157 -3.26 -2.02 15.90
C PHE A 157 -2.13 -1.84 14.87
N VAL A 158 -2.31 -0.96 13.87
CA VAL A 158 -1.22 -0.57 12.95
C VAL A 158 -0.08 0.12 13.70
N LEU A 159 -0.38 1.01 14.65
CA LEU A 159 0.65 1.62 15.49
C LEU A 159 1.35 0.60 16.41
N TRP A 160 0.62 -0.42 16.86
CA TRP A 160 1.16 -1.49 17.68
C TRP A 160 2.05 -2.45 16.89
N SER A 161 1.67 -2.78 15.65
CA SER A 161 2.46 -3.65 14.76
C SER A 161 3.83 -3.04 14.45
N ALA A 162 3.91 -1.71 14.32
CA ALA A 162 5.17 -1.00 14.13
C ALA A 162 6.18 -1.20 15.27
N ARG A 163 5.72 -1.61 16.46
CA ARG A 163 6.58 -1.89 17.63
C ARG A 163 6.78 -3.38 17.91
N SER A 164 6.03 -4.26 17.26
CA SER A 164 6.03 -5.70 17.54
C SER A 164 5.96 -6.53 16.28
N LYS A 165 7.06 -7.21 15.95
CA LYS A 165 7.13 -8.13 14.79
C LYS A 165 6.03 -9.18 14.81
N ARG A 166 5.70 -9.71 16.00
CA ARG A 166 4.65 -10.72 16.15
C ARG A 166 3.28 -10.19 15.74
N VAL A 167 2.97 -8.95 16.13
CA VAL A 167 1.71 -8.30 15.76
C VAL A 167 1.72 -7.97 14.28
N ALA A 168 2.85 -7.50 13.73
CA ALA A 168 2.97 -7.23 12.29
C ALA A 168 2.67 -8.48 11.43
N HIS A 169 3.18 -9.66 11.80
CA HIS A 169 2.92 -10.89 11.05
C HIS A 169 1.48 -11.41 11.15
N MET A 170 0.71 -10.97 12.15
CA MET A 170 -0.67 -11.39 12.38
C MET A 170 -1.66 -10.25 12.25
N LEU A 171 -1.24 -9.09 11.74
CA LEU A 171 -1.99 -7.86 11.83
C LEU A 171 -3.37 -8.01 11.16
N GLU A 172 -3.40 -8.57 9.96
CA GLU A 172 -4.58 -8.61 9.12
C GLU A 172 -5.69 -9.52 9.68
N PRO A 173 -5.42 -10.79 10.04
CA PRO A 173 -6.44 -11.60 10.70
C PRO A 173 -6.81 -11.04 12.08
N LEU A 174 -5.86 -10.44 12.82
CA LEU A 174 -6.11 -9.90 14.16
C LEU A 174 -7.08 -8.71 14.12
N VAL A 175 -6.87 -7.73 13.23
CA VAL A 175 -7.76 -6.56 13.12
C VAL A 175 -9.14 -6.95 12.64
N ALA A 176 -9.26 -7.94 11.76
CA ALA A 176 -10.54 -8.47 11.30
C ALA A 176 -11.30 -9.18 12.44
N ILE A 177 -10.61 -10.00 13.25
CA ILE A 177 -11.20 -10.66 14.43
C ILE A 177 -11.70 -9.61 15.43
N VAL A 178 -10.85 -8.65 15.80
CA VAL A 178 -11.17 -7.62 16.80
C VAL A 178 -12.33 -6.76 16.32
N SER A 179 -12.31 -6.32 15.06
CA SER A 179 -13.40 -5.51 14.49
C SER A 179 -14.72 -6.28 14.50
N ALA A 180 -14.70 -7.57 14.19
CA ALA A 180 -15.89 -8.42 14.21
C ALA A 180 -16.44 -8.65 15.62
N ILE A 181 -15.60 -8.96 16.61
CA ILE A 181 -16.03 -9.12 18.00
C ILE A 181 -16.63 -7.81 18.52
N LEU A 182 -15.99 -6.68 18.25
CA LEU A 182 -16.50 -5.37 18.67
C LEU A 182 -17.80 -5.01 17.96
N ALA A 183 -17.93 -5.26 16.66
CA ALA A 183 -19.17 -5.04 15.93
C ALA A 183 -20.33 -5.87 16.50
N CYS A 184 -20.10 -7.15 16.85
CA CYS A 184 -21.09 -7.96 17.56
C CYS A 184 -21.45 -7.37 18.93
N ALA A 185 -20.46 -6.95 19.73
CA ALA A 185 -20.70 -6.36 21.04
C ALA A 185 -21.53 -5.06 20.95
N ILE A 186 -21.22 -4.19 19.97
CA ILE A 186 -21.96 -2.95 19.72
C ILE A 186 -23.40 -3.30 19.32
N SER A 187 -23.59 -4.28 18.42
CA SER A 187 -24.91 -4.70 17.94
C SER A 187 -25.84 -5.14 19.08
N VAL A 188 -25.29 -5.85 20.07
CA VAL A 188 -26.05 -6.41 21.19
C VAL A 188 -26.28 -5.38 22.29
N HIS A 189 -25.26 -4.58 22.65
CA HIS A 189 -25.28 -3.78 23.86
C HIS A 189 -25.55 -2.29 23.64
N LEU A 190 -25.32 -1.77 22.43
CA LEU A 190 -25.35 -0.33 22.17
C LEU A 190 -26.34 0.05 21.06
N ASP A 191 -26.35 -0.70 19.95
CA ASP A 191 -27.11 -0.31 18.76
C ASP A 191 -27.47 -1.50 17.85
N ALA A 192 -28.72 -1.95 17.92
CA ALA A 192 -29.23 -3.06 17.12
C ALA A 192 -29.47 -2.72 15.62
N HIS A 193 -29.30 -1.45 15.22
CA HIS A 193 -29.52 -0.98 13.85
C HIS A 193 -28.28 -1.09 12.96
N ILE A 194 -27.22 -1.72 13.45
CA ILE A 194 -25.96 -1.80 12.73
C ILE A 194 -25.82 -3.08 11.92
N ASN A 195 -25.25 -2.97 10.72
CA ASN A 195 -24.92 -4.13 9.91
C ASN A 195 -23.51 -4.62 10.25
N ILE A 196 -23.43 -5.62 11.13
CA ILE A 196 -22.16 -6.20 11.61
C ILE A 196 -21.21 -6.50 10.45
N ARG A 197 -21.68 -7.20 9.40
CA ARG A 197 -20.81 -7.61 8.28
C ARG A 197 -20.24 -6.42 7.53
N LEU A 198 -21.05 -5.40 7.30
CA LEU A 198 -20.64 -4.20 6.58
C LEU A 198 -19.71 -3.34 7.40
N ILE A 199 -19.98 -3.18 8.70
CA ILE A 199 -19.08 -2.47 9.61
C ILE A 199 -17.71 -3.15 9.66
N VAL A 200 -17.67 -4.49 9.74
CA VAL A 200 -16.40 -5.23 9.73
C VAL A 200 -15.64 -5.03 8.43
N LEU A 201 -16.34 -5.10 7.28
CA LEU A 201 -15.74 -4.83 5.97
C LEU A 201 -15.19 -3.39 5.88
N SER A 202 -15.95 -2.42 6.39
CA SER A 202 -15.56 -1.01 6.43
C SER A 202 -14.38 -0.75 7.37
N ALA A 203 -14.34 -1.45 8.51
CA ALA A 203 -13.27 -1.36 9.49
C ALA A 203 -11.90 -1.74 8.90
N ILE A 204 -11.88 -2.74 8.01
CA ILE A 204 -10.67 -3.28 7.39
C ILE A 204 -10.42 -2.78 5.96
N ILE A 205 -11.16 -1.77 5.48
CA ILE A 205 -11.12 -1.31 4.07
C ILE A 205 -9.71 -0.96 3.60
N VAL A 206 -8.89 -0.38 4.47
CA VAL A 206 -7.50 0.03 4.18
C VAL A 206 -6.59 -1.17 3.86
N PHE A 207 -6.93 -2.36 4.36
CA PHE A 207 -6.19 -3.60 4.10
C PHE A 207 -6.63 -4.32 2.83
N ILE A 208 -7.71 -3.88 2.17
CA ILE A 208 -8.16 -4.53 0.94
C ILE A 208 -7.14 -4.22 -0.18
N PRO A 209 -6.48 -5.23 -0.78
CA PRO A 209 -5.35 -5.03 -1.71
C PRO A 209 -5.82 -4.67 -3.12
N GLY A 210 -6.67 -3.64 -3.25
CA GLY A 210 -7.24 -3.25 -4.54
C GLY A 210 -6.17 -2.87 -5.57
N LEU A 211 -5.21 -2.03 -5.17
CA LEU A 211 -4.11 -1.59 -6.04
C LEU A 211 -3.16 -2.74 -6.39
N ALA A 212 -2.74 -3.54 -5.40
CA ALA A 212 -1.83 -4.66 -5.62
C ALA A 212 -2.44 -5.73 -6.54
N LEU A 213 -3.74 -6.02 -6.41
CA LEU A 213 -4.44 -6.97 -7.27
C LEU A 213 -4.56 -6.44 -8.70
N ALA A 214 -4.99 -5.17 -8.87
CA ALA A 214 -5.07 -4.54 -10.18
C ALA A 214 -3.70 -4.54 -10.88
N LEU A 215 -2.65 -4.24 -10.11
CA LEU A 215 -1.30 -4.19 -10.64
C LEU A 215 -0.74 -5.57 -10.99
N GLY A 216 -0.99 -6.57 -10.16
CA GLY A 216 -0.61 -7.96 -10.45
C GLY A 216 -1.28 -8.48 -11.72
N LEU A 217 -2.56 -8.15 -11.94
CA LEU A 217 -3.26 -8.50 -13.18
C LEU A 217 -2.69 -7.74 -14.40
N ALA A 218 -2.35 -6.46 -14.26
CA ALA A 218 -1.71 -5.70 -15.32
C ALA A 218 -0.34 -6.28 -15.69
N GLU A 219 0.45 -6.73 -14.71
CA GLU A 219 1.73 -7.40 -14.94
C GLU A 219 1.58 -8.74 -15.64
N LEU A 220 0.57 -9.53 -15.29
CA LEU A 220 0.24 -10.77 -15.99
C LEU A 220 -0.14 -10.50 -17.45
N ALA A 221 -0.96 -9.47 -17.69
CA ALA A 221 -1.34 -9.06 -19.04
C ALA A 221 -0.12 -8.62 -19.87
N ALA A 222 0.83 -7.94 -19.23
CA ALA A 222 2.11 -7.53 -19.81
C ALA A 222 3.16 -8.66 -19.90
N ARG A 223 2.80 -9.93 -19.59
CA ARG A 223 3.68 -11.12 -19.62
C ARG A 223 4.82 -11.12 -18.59
N HIS A 224 4.77 -10.28 -17.56
CA HIS A 224 5.65 -10.37 -16.39
C HIS A 224 5.12 -11.45 -15.42
N LEU A 225 5.23 -12.72 -15.84
CA LEU A 225 4.56 -13.85 -15.21
C LEU A 225 4.91 -14.04 -13.74
N VAL A 226 6.19 -13.97 -13.37
CA VAL A 226 6.65 -14.19 -11.99
C VAL A 226 6.13 -13.08 -11.06
N SER A 227 6.29 -11.81 -11.45
CA SER A 227 5.84 -10.69 -10.62
C SER A 227 4.32 -10.62 -10.51
N GLY A 228 3.63 -10.76 -11.64
CA GLY A 228 2.17 -10.72 -11.69
C GLY A 228 1.53 -11.85 -10.88
N THR A 229 2.00 -13.09 -11.03
CA THR A 229 1.46 -14.23 -10.25
C THR A 229 1.72 -14.07 -8.76
N ALA A 230 2.92 -13.62 -8.36
CA ALA A 230 3.28 -13.43 -6.96
C ALA A 230 2.41 -12.35 -6.29
N ARG A 231 2.21 -11.17 -6.92
CA ARG A 231 1.35 -10.10 -6.38
C ARG A 231 -0.13 -10.49 -6.31
N VAL A 232 -0.63 -11.21 -7.31
CA VAL A 232 -2.00 -11.72 -7.30
C VAL A 232 -2.19 -12.72 -6.16
N MET A 233 -1.27 -13.69 -6.00
CA MET A 233 -1.34 -14.68 -4.92
C MET A 233 -1.21 -14.04 -3.53
N ASP A 234 -0.34 -13.04 -3.37
CA ASP A 234 -0.22 -12.28 -2.12
C ASP A 234 -1.51 -11.52 -1.79
N SER A 235 -2.12 -10.87 -2.80
CA SER A 235 -3.42 -10.20 -2.64
C SER A 235 -4.54 -11.17 -2.26
N PHE A 236 -4.57 -12.36 -2.86
CA PHE A 236 -5.53 -13.41 -2.48
C PHE A 236 -5.28 -13.93 -1.06
N MET A 237 -4.03 -14.12 -0.66
CA MET A 237 -3.67 -14.53 0.70
C MET A 237 -4.12 -13.48 1.72
N LEU A 238 -3.95 -12.19 1.41
CA LEU A 238 -4.40 -11.09 2.26
C LEU A 238 -5.92 -11.09 2.43
N LEU A 239 -6.66 -11.19 1.32
CA LEU A 239 -8.12 -11.32 1.34
C LEU A 239 -8.58 -12.54 2.14
N PHE A 240 -7.88 -13.67 2.00
CA PHE A 240 -8.18 -14.88 2.74
C PHE A 240 -7.97 -14.70 4.26
N LYS A 241 -6.84 -14.10 4.68
CA LYS A 241 -6.58 -13.78 6.09
C LYS A 241 -7.67 -12.87 6.68
N LEU A 242 -8.04 -11.82 5.95
CA LEU A 242 -9.09 -10.87 6.36
C LEU A 242 -10.45 -11.55 6.48
N TYR A 243 -10.85 -12.32 5.47
CA TYR A 243 -12.11 -13.06 5.47
C TYR A 243 -12.17 -14.06 6.62
N PHE A 244 -11.13 -14.86 6.80
CA PHE A 244 -11.07 -15.87 7.86
C PHE A 244 -11.07 -15.22 9.25
N GLY A 245 -10.34 -14.11 9.42
CA GLY A 245 -10.36 -13.35 10.66
C GLY A 245 -11.74 -12.77 10.97
N ALA A 246 -12.41 -12.17 9.99
CA ALA A 246 -13.77 -11.66 10.15
C ALA A 246 -14.76 -12.79 10.49
N PHE A 247 -14.68 -13.93 9.78
CA PHE A 247 -15.54 -15.09 10.02
C PHE A 247 -15.37 -15.64 11.44
N ILE A 248 -14.13 -15.85 11.90
CA ILE A 248 -13.83 -16.29 13.26
C ILE A 248 -14.32 -15.26 14.28
N GLY A 249 -14.04 -13.97 14.06
CA GLY A 249 -14.44 -12.92 14.99
C GLY A 249 -15.96 -12.81 15.13
N ILE A 250 -16.72 -12.96 14.05
CA ILE A 250 -18.19 -12.98 14.09
C ILE A 250 -18.66 -14.22 14.86
N ALA A 251 -18.10 -15.40 14.58
CA ALA A 251 -18.47 -16.63 15.29
C ALA A 251 -18.22 -16.53 16.80
N ILE A 252 -17.07 -15.99 17.20
CA ILE A 252 -16.75 -15.72 18.62
C ILE A 252 -17.69 -14.66 19.19
N GLY A 253 -17.93 -13.56 18.47
CA GLY A 253 -18.83 -12.49 18.90
C GLY A 253 -20.25 -12.99 19.17
N PHE A 254 -20.80 -13.81 18.28
CA PHE A 254 -22.12 -14.42 18.49
C PHE A 254 -22.14 -15.44 19.62
N ALA A 255 -21.06 -16.20 19.83
CA ALA A 255 -20.96 -17.11 20.95
C ALA A 255 -20.90 -16.38 22.31
N LEU A 256 -20.27 -15.21 22.35
CA LEU A 256 -20.10 -14.42 23.58
C LEU A 256 -21.31 -13.54 23.91
N PHE A 257 -21.89 -12.88 22.91
CA PHE A 257 -22.91 -11.85 23.11
C PHE A 257 -24.31 -12.26 22.62
N GLY A 258 -24.42 -13.37 21.87
CA GLY A 258 -25.66 -13.77 21.21
C GLY A 258 -25.88 -13.06 19.87
N GLN A 259 -27.08 -13.21 19.32
CA GLN A 259 -27.49 -12.59 18.07
C GLN A 259 -28.65 -11.63 18.34
N THR A 260 -28.58 -10.43 17.76
CA THR A 260 -29.71 -9.50 17.71
C THR A 260 -30.31 -9.49 16.31
N ASP A 261 -31.63 -9.43 16.24
CA ASP A 261 -32.31 -9.21 14.97
C ASP A 261 -31.93 -7.83 14.43
N PHE A 262 -31.39 -7.81 13.22
CA PHE A 262 -30.98 -6.58 12.56
C PHE A 262 -32.22 -5.77 12.17
N VAL A 263 -32.37 -4.61 12.81
CA VAL A 263 -33.44 -3.66 12.47
C VAL A 263 -32.92 -2.75 11.37
N GLN A 264 -33.40 -2.95 10.14
CA GLN A 264 -32.99 -2.17 8.97
C GLN A 264 -33.28 -0.67 9.20
N PRO A 265 -32.25 0.17 9.33
CA PRO A 265 -32.42 1.62 9.47
C PRO A 265 -32.81 2.28 8.15
N GLU A 266 -33.26 3.54 8.20
CA GLU A 266 -33.45 4.33 6.99
C GLU A 266 -32.12 4.51 6.25
N PRO A 267 -32.06 4.20 4.94
CA PRO A 267 -30.84 4.35 4.17
C PRO A 267 -30.48 5.82 3.98
N LEU A 268 -29.19 6.08 3.89
CA LEU A 268 -28.65 7.41 3.65
C LEU A 268 -29.20 8.02 2.35
N PRO A 269 -29.47 9.33 2.33
CA PRO A 269 -29.86 10.02 1.11
C PRO A 269 -28.81 9.87 0.01
N LYS A 270 -29.22 9.65 -1.25
CA LYS A 270 -28.29 9.39 -2.37
C LYS A 270 -27.21 10.46 -2.58
N TRP A 271 -27.44 11.71 -2.15
CA TRP A 271 -26.44 12.78 -2.27
C TRP A 271 -25.20 12.54 -1.39
N THR A 272 -25.33 11.79 -0.29
CA THR A 272 -24.20 11.48 0.61
C THR A 272 -23.13 10.64 -0.07
N ALA A 273 -23.46 9.93 -1.15
CA ALA A 273 -22.46 9.21 -1.95
C ALA A 273 -21.36 10.13 -2.49
N TRP A 274 -21.71 11.36 -2.91
CA TRP A 274 -20.71 12.33 -3.38
C TRP A 274 -19.80 12.81 -2.25
N LEU A 275 -20.37 13.02 -1.06
CA LEU A 275 -19.60 13.34 0.13
C LEU A 275 -18.68 12.18 0.54
N ALA A 276 -19.19 10.94 0.47
CA ALA A 276 -18.44 9.74 0.74
C ALA A 276 -17.24 9.60 -0.20
N ILE A 277 -17.43 9.82 -1.50
CA ILE A 277 -16.34 9.82 -2.49
C ILE A 277 -15.28 10.86 -2.12
N PHE A 278 -15.68 12.10 -1.83
CA PHE A 278 -14.76 13.17 -1.45
C PHE A 278 -13.95 12.82 -0.18
N LEU A 279 -14.62 12.32 0.86
CA LEU A 279 -13.98 11.92 2.11
C LEU A 279 -13.04 10.73 1.92
N LEU A 280 -13.45 9.73 1.15
CA LEU A 280 -12.64 8.55 0.86
C LEU A 280 -11.39 8.95 0.07
N CYS A 281 -11.52 9.73 -1.00
CA CYS A 281 -10.38 10.27 -1.75
C CYS A 281 -9.42 11.07 -0.85
N SER A 282 -9.94 11.98 -0.02
CA SER A 282 -9.13 12.78 0.91
C SER A 282 -8.39 11.92 1.93
N SER A 283 -9.03 10.86 2.43
CA SER A 283 -8.39 9.94 3.37
C SER A 283 -7.28 9.11 2.72
N LEU A 284 -7.45 8.70 1.46
CA LEU A 284 -6.45 7.91 0.74
C LEU A 284 -5.18 8.70 0.45
N ILE A 285 -5.26 10.02 0.23
CA ILE A 285 -4.10 10.90 0.10
C ILE A 285 -3.19 10.77 1.33
N VAL A 286 -3.78 10.88 2.52
CA VAL A 286 -3.05 10.75 3.79
C VAL A 286 -2.52 9.32 4.00
N ILE A 287 -3.32 8.30 3.68
CA ILE A 287 -2.97 6.89 3.91
C ILE A 287 -1.84 6.43 2.98
N PHE A 288 -1.88 6.80 1.70
CA PHE A 288 -0.86 6.43 0.71
C PHE A 288 0.27 7.45 0.59
N ARG A 289 0.26 8.49 1.43
CA ARG A 289 1.27 9.56 1.46
C ARG A 289 1.47 10.23 0.11
N THR A 290 0.38 10.36 -0.64
CA THR A 290 0.28 11.17 -1.85
C THR A 290 0.05 12.64 -1.48
#